data_AF-A0A7Y2DNI9-F1
#
_entry.id   AF-A0A7Y2DNI9-F1
#
_cell.length_a   1.000
_cell.length_b   1.000
_cell.length_c   1.000
_cell.angle_alpha   90.00
_cell.angle_beta   90.00
_cell.angle_gamma   90.00
#
_symmetry.space_group_name_H-M   'P 1'
#
loop_
_entity.id
_entity.type
_entity.pdbx_description
1 polymer ?
#
loop_
_entity_poly.entity_id
_entity_poly.type
_entity_poly.pdbx_seq_one_letter_code
_entity_poly.pdbx_strand_id
1 'polypeptide(L)' 'MSDSVGQYLNEIGLVPLLTAIEERELSQIIEKGRDAREAIERGENTAENRRAARAAARAKDRFIRA' A
#
# COMPACT_ATOMS: atom_id res chain seq x y z
N MET A 1 -0.71 12.63 32.03
CA MET A 1 0.39 11.96 31.31
C MET A 1 -0.25 11.29 30.10
N SER A 2 0.00 11.78 28.89
CA SER A 2 -0.53 11.15 27.67
C SER A 2 0.27 9.87 27.46
N ASP A 3 -0.37 8.72 27.59
CA ASP A 3 0.25 7.44 27.28
C ASP A 3 0.39 7.31 25.76
N SER A 4 1.63 7.28 25.28
CA SER A 4 1.93 7.15 23.85
C SER A 4 1.49 5.79 23.30
N VAL A 5 1.44 4.75 24.13
CA VAL A 5 0.95 3.43 23.74
C VAL A 5 -0.56 3.47 23.54
N GLY A 6 -1.30 4.03 24.50
CA GLY A 6 -2.74 4.22 24.39
C GLY A 6 -3.15 5.02 23.17
N GLN A 7 -2.38 6.05 22.78
CA GLN A 7 -2.64 6.78 21.53
C GLN A 7 -2.45 5.89 20.30
N TYR A 8 -1.34 5.14 20.23
CA TYR A 8 -1.06 4.24 19.12
C TYR A 8 -2.14 3.16 18.95
N LEU A 9 -2.58 2.53 20.06
CA LEU A 9 -3.63 1.52 20.03
C LEU A 9 -4.98 2.07 19.55
N ASN A 10 -5.32 3.29 19.95
CA ASN A 10 -6.53 3.96 19.46
C ASN A 10 -6.44 4.21 17.95
N GLU A 11 -5.29 4.67 17.45
CA GLU A 11 -5.11 4.97 16.02
C GLU A 11 -5.20 3.72 15.12
N ILE A 12 -4.54 2.61 15.51
CA ILE A 12 -4.60 1.36 14.72
C ILE A 12 -6.00 0.70 14.79
N GLY A 13 -6.73 0.87 15.90
CA GLY A 13 -8.07 0.31 16.07
C GLY A 13 -9.14 0.94 15.19
N LEU A 14 -8.86 2.09 14.55
CA LEU A 14 -9.79 2.77 13.64
C LEU A 14 -9.78 2.19 12.22
N VAL A 15 -8.82 1.33 11.90
CA VAL A 15 -8.65 0.79 10.55
C VAL A 15 -9.29 -0.59 10.46
N PRO A 16 -10.19 -0.84 9.48
CA PRO A 16 -10.79 -2.16 9.31
C PRO A 16 -9.77 -3.21 8.88
N LEU A 17 -9.85 -4.40 9.48
CA LEU A 17 -9.10 -5.57 9.04
C LEU A 17 -9.46 -5.93 7.59
N LEU A 18 -8.52 -6.59 6.90
CA LEU A 18 -8.77 -7.11 5.56
C LEU A 18 -9.43 -8.49 5.61
N THR A 19 -10.26 -8.75 4.61
CA THR A 19 -10.65 -10.10 4.20
C THR A 19 -9.57 -10.70 3.30
N ALA A 20 -9.55 -12.04 3.20
CA ALA A 20 -8.61 -12.75 2.33
C ALA A 20 -8.68 -12.32 0.84
N ILE A 21 -9.85 -11.88 0.38
CA ILE A 21 -10.03 -11.37 -0.99
C ILE A 21 -9.32 -10.03 -1.15
N GLU A 22 -9.51 -9.11 -0.20
CA GLU A 22 -8.89 -7.80 -0.24
C GLU A 22 -7.36 -7.90 -0.12
N GLU A 23 -6.84 -8.80 0.73
CA GLU A 23 -5.41 -9.07 0.82
C GLU A 23 -4.83 -9.49 -0.54
N ARG A 24 -5.52 -10.40 -1.24
CA ARG A 24 -5.10 -10.87 -2.56
C ARG A 24 -5.09 -9.74 -3.59
N GLU A 25 -6.13 -8.93 -3.63
CA GLU A 25 -6.25 -7.82 -4.57
C GLU A 25 -5.17 -6.76 -4.34
N LEU A 26 -4.95 -6.36 -3.08
CA LEU A 26 -3.89 -5.44 -2.71
C LEU A 26 -2.52 -5.97 -3.08
N SER A 27 -2.27 -7.27 -2.83
CA SER A 27 -1.00 -7.93 -3.19
C SER A 27 -0.74 -7.86 -4.70
N GLN A 28 -1.76 -8.13 -5.53
CA GLN A 28 -1.63 -8.03 -6.99
C GLN A 28 -1.32 -6.60 -7.45
N ILE A 29 -1.91 -5.58 -6.81
CA ILE A 29 -1.62 -4.18 -7.13
C ILE A 29 -0.18 -3.82 -6.74
N ILE A 30 0.28 -4.30 -5.58
CA ILE A 30 1.65 -4.06 -5.09
C ILE A 30 2.68 -4.65 -6.07
N GLU A 31 2.49 -5.89 -6.51
CA GLU A 31 3.39 -6.54 -7.48
C GLU A 31 3.42 -5.81 -8.83
N LYS A 32 2.26 -5.46 -9.38
CA LYS A 32 2.19 -4.66 -10.62
C LYS A 32 2.94 -3.33 -10.50
N GLY A 33 2.87 -2.67 -9.34
CA GLY A 33 3.61 -1.45 -9.12
C GLY A 33 5.10 -1.66 -8.84
N ARG A 34 5.54 -2.84 -8.36
CA ARG A 34 6.96 -3.22 -8.33
C ARG A 34 7.50 -3.28 -9.75
N ASP A 35 6.84 -4.06 -10.63
CA ASP A 35 7.24 -4.19 -12.03
C ASP A 35 7.25 -2.83 -12.75
N ALA A 36 6.25 -1.97 -12.46
CA ALA A 36 6.18 -0.63 -13.02
C ALA A 36 7.32 0.29 -12.55
N ARG A 37 7.77 0.17 -11.29
CA ARG A 37 8.94 0.93 -10.79
C ARG A 37 10.22 0.47 -11.49
N GLU A 38 10.41 -0.85 -11.63
CA GLU A 38 11.56 -1.39 -12.36
C GLU A 38 11.55 -0.95 -13.83
N ALA A 39 10.39 -0.88 -14.47
CA ALA A 39 10.27 -0.35 -15.83
C ALA A 39 10.64 1.15 -15.92
N ILE A 40 10.22 1.97 -14.95
CA ILE A 40 10.62 3.38 -14.85
C ILE A 40 12.14 3.50 -14.72
N GLU A 41 12.77 2.68 -13.87
CA GLU A 41 14.22 2.65 -13.67
C GLU A 41 14.98 2.26 -14.95
N ARG A 42 14.39 1.39 -15.78
CA ARG A 42 14.92 1.04 -17.12
C ARG A 42 14.67 2.10 -18.19
N GLY A 43 14.02 3.22 -17.86
CA GLY A 43 13.78 4.35 -18.76
C GLY A 43 12.36 4.41 -19.35
N GLU A 44 11.49 3.45 -19.06
CA GLU A 44 10.10 3.42 -19.52
C GLU A 44 9.20 4.26 -18.61
N ASN A 45 9.48 5.56 -18.51
CA ASN A 45 8.75 6.48 -17.64
C ASN A 45 7.43 6.95 -18.29
N THR A 46 6.52 6.00 -18.52
CA THR A 46 5.20 6.25 -19.09
C THR A 46 4.21 6.74 -18.02
N ALA A 47 3.12 7.38 -18.45
CA ALA A 47 2.06 7.79 -17.53
C ALA A 47 1.40 6.58 -16.84
N GLU A 48 1.34 5.45 -17.53
CA GLU A 48 0.80 4.19 -16.99
C GLU A 48 1.68 3.64 -15.86
N ASN A 49 2.99 3.54 -16.07
CA ASN A 49 3.90 3.04 -15.05
C ASN A 49 3.89 3.93 -13.80
N ARG A 50 3.82 5.26 -13.97
CA ARG A 50 3.65 6.19 -12.84
C ARG A 50 2.33 5.96 -12.09
N ARG A 51 1.22 5.70 -12.79
CA ARG A 51 -0.06 5.40 -12.15
C ARG A 51 0.00 4.09 -11.36
N ALA A 52 0.57 3.04 -11.93
CA ALA A 52 0.74 1.74 -11.29
C ALA A 52 1.63 1.84 -10.04
N ALA A 53 2.76 2.54 -10.11
CA ALA A 53 3.64 2.76 -8.96
C ALA A 53 2.93 3.51 -7.81
N ARG A 54 2.13 4.54 -8.13
CA ARG A 54 1.32 5.27 -7.13
C ARG A 54 0.20 4.41 -6.55
N ALA A 55 -0.44 3.57 -7.35
CA ALA A 55 -1.47 2.65 -6.90
C ALA A 55 -0.88 1.62 -5.92
N ALA A 56 0.29 1.06 -6.22
CA ALA A 56 1.00 0.15 -5.32
C ALA A 56 1.43 0.81 -4.00
N ALA A 57 1.85 2.08 -4.03
CA ALA A 57 2.17 2.80 -2.79
C ALA A 57 0.95 2.91 -1.86
N ARG A 58 -0.22 3.25 -2.42
CA ARG A 58 -1.48 3.29 -1.67
C ARG A 58 -1.93 1.90 -1.20
N ALA A 59 -1.79 0.89 -2.04
CA ALA A 59 -2.14 -0.48 -1.70
C ALA A 59 -1.26 -1.02 -0.56
N LYS A 60 0.05 -0.78 -0.61
CA LYS A 60 1.00 -1.13 0.47
C LYS A 60 0.65 -0.43 1.78
N ASP A 61 0.34 0.88 1.74
CA ASP A 61 -0.08 1.63 2.93
C ASP A 61 -1.36 1.05 3.55
N ARG A 62 -2.37 0.74 2.72
CA ARG A 62 -3.59 0.07 3.19
C ARG A 62 -3.31 -1.31 3.79
N PHE A 63 -2.45 -2.11 3.16
CA PHE A 63 -2.10 -3.45 3.62
C PHE A 63 -1.40 -3.44 4.99
N ILE A 64 -0.54 -2.45 5.25
CA ILE A 64 0.20 -2.33 6.52
C ILE A 64 -0.68 -1.79 7.65
N ARG A 65 -1.63 -0.90 7.34
CA ARG A 65 -2.50 -0.30 8.35
C ARG A 65 -3.66 -1.21 8.78
N ALA A 66 -3.96 -2.24 8.01
CA ALA A 66 -5.05 -3.16 8.26
C ALA A 66 -4.76 -4.16 9.38
#